data_AF-A0A1I0J138-F1
#
_entry.id   AF-A0A1I0J138-F1
#
_cell.length_a   1.000
_cell.length_b   1.000
_cell.length_c   1.000
_cell.angle_alpha   90.00
_cell.angle_beta   90.00
_cell.angle_gamma   90.00
#
_symmetry.space_group_name_H-M   'P 1'
#
loop_
_entity.id
_entity.type
_entity.pdbx_description
1 polymer ?
#
loop_
_entity_poly.entity_id
_entity_poly.type
_entity_poly.pdbx_seq_one_letter_code
_entity_poly.pdbx_strand_id
1 'polypeptide(L)'
;MPWYKAGTVSVAQNSNAVTGTGTSFITNSRVGDAFLGPDGRWYEVTNIASDTAMAISPNYLGAAANAGTYALAPMQGYVKDSADALRALVNQFGEKLAALRTTGNYDVLPINKGGTGKATAPEALDALGGIPKAGGAYSPTFVSLRLSGPAVYSAGQGAYTGWNDPNDGSGFNGHVAFTCNRGGGSGGFSWRSVVTDNTSGGPTMTYSYDGILNVPGTVRIGGSDIVARGNTATGEWTRFSDGTQICTLAVQTDSMGTYAVGALFGSNAAGNLSYPAAFLITPKVTATAVKVGGGSVDSCFVSNYQAPTVTAWGSWRALSTNNAAVAAIINLTAVGRWK
;
A
#
# COMPACT_ATOMS: atom_id res chain seq x y z
N MET A 1 -44.79 -32.33 51.53
CA MET A 1 -44.22 -31.87 52.82
C MET A 1 -45.35 -31.85 53.84
N PRO A 2 -45.22 -32.52 55.00
CA PRO A 2 -46.25 -32.53 56.02
C PRO A 2 -46.40 -31.13 56.66
N TRP A 3 -47.63 -30.70 56.92
CA TRP A 3 -47.90 -29.43 57.61
C TRP A 3 -47.30 -29.43 59.02
N TYR A 4 -46.82 -28.27 59.46
CA TYR A 4 -46.24 -28.12 60.78
C TYR A 4 -47.34 -28.06 61.84
N LYS A 5 -47.23 -28.92 62.86
CA LYS A 5 -48.27 -29.16 63.88
C LYS A 5 -47.70 -29.49 65.27
N ALA A 6 -46.43 -29.20 65.51
CA ALA A 6 -45.78 -29.51 66.78
C ALA A 6 -46.19 -28.48 67.84
N GLY A 7 -46.42 -28.93 69.08
CA GLY A 7 -46.89 -28.09 70.17
C GLY A 7 -48.39 -27.78 70.11
N THR A 8 -48.82 -26.83 70.95
CA THR A 8 -50.22 -26.35 71.01
C THR A 8 -50.26 -24.83 70.92
N VAL A 9 -51.43 -24.28 70.59
CA VAL A 9 -51.65 -22.83 70.52
C VAL A 9 -52.75 -22.37 71.46
N SER A 10 -52.56 -21.19 72.05
CA SER A 10 -53.56 -20.43 72.77
C SER A 10 -54.07 -19.29 71.89
N VAL A 11 -55.37 -19.24 71.69
CA VAL A 11 -56.09 -18.27 70.85
C VAL A 11 -57.34 -17.78 71.56
N ALA A 12 -57.60 -16.47 71.48
CA ALA A 12 -58.76 -15.84 72.07
C ALA A 12 -59.73 -15.35 70.98
N GLN A 13 -61.04 -15.47 71.22
CA GLN A 13 -62.04 -14.97 70.28
C GLN A 13 -61.85 -13.47 70.02
N ASN A 14 -61.99 -13.06 68.76
CA ASN A 14 -61.79 -11.69 68.27
C ASN A 14 -60.37 -11.13 68.49
N SER A 15 -59.37 -11.97 68.74
CA SER A 15 -57.95 -11.59 68.79
C SER A 15 -57.20 -12.07 67.56
N ASN A 16 -56.21 -11.32 67.11
CA ASN A 16 -55.26 -11.78 66.09
C ASN A 16 -54.06 -12.54 66.68
N ALA A 17 -53.88 -12.53 68.01
CA ALA A 17 -52.72 -13.12 68.65
C ALA A 17 -52.85 -14.64 68.79
N VAL A 18 -51.80 -15.36 68.38
CA VAL A 18 -51.64 -16.80 68.55
C VAL A 18 -50.38 -17.04 69.38
N THR A 19 -50.55 -17.62 70.57
CA THR A 19 -49.45 -17.90 71.51
C THR A 19 -49.18 -19.40 71.56
N GLY A 20 -48.03 -19.83 71.05
CA GLY A 20 -47.62 -21.23 70.99
C GLY A 20 -46.90 -21.73 72.25
N THR A 21 -47.07 -23.01 72.58
CA THR A 21 -46.29 -23.75 73.58
C THR A 21 -45.66 -24.97 72.91
N GLY A 22 -44.33 -25.09 72.97
CA GLY A 22 -43.61 -26.16 72.26
C GLY A 22 -43.61 -25.99 70.73
N THR A 23 -43.81 -24.77 70.24
CA THR A 23 -43.82 -24.41 68.82
C THR A 23 -42.48 -23.81 68.38
N SER A 24 -42.27 -23.73 67.06
CA SER A 24 -41.10 -23.14 66.40
C SER A 24 -41.55 -22.42 65.14
N PHE A 25 -42.37 -21.37 65.32
CA PHE A 25 -43.03 -20.66 64.22
C PHE A 25 -42.07 -20.02 63.22
N ILE A 26 -40.94 -19.45 63.67
CA ILE A 26 -40.00 -18.73 62.76
C ILE A 26 -39.41 -19.70 61.73
N THR A 27 -39.07 -20.90 62.17
CA THR A 27 -38.41 -21.88 61.30
C THR A 27 -39.40 -22.56 60.34
N ASN A 28 -40.68 -22.65 60.72
CA ASN A 28 -41.66 -23.52 60.04
C ASN A 28 -42.80 -22.77 59.35
N SER A 29 -42.81 -21.44 59.36
CA SER A 29 -43.82 -20.63 58.68
C SER A 29 -43.27 -19.25 58.27
N ARG A 30 -44.00 -18.57 57.39
CA ARG A 30 -43.72 -17.21 56.93
C ARG A 30 -45.02 -16.39 56.97
N VAL A 31 -44.88 -15.07 57.02
CA VAL A 31 -46.00 -14.15 56.76
C VAL A 31 -46.59 -14.47 55.37
N GLY A 32 -47.91 -14.59 55.31
CA GLY A 32 -48.68 -15.04 54.15
C GLY A 32 -49.09 -16.51 54.18
N ASP A 33 -48.50 -17.35 55.05
CA ASP A 33 -48.90 -18.75 55.18
C ASP A 33 -50.31 -18.92 55.75
N ALA A 34 -50.89 -20.10 55.57
CA ALA A 34 -52.20 -20.44 56.11
C ALA A 34 -52.04 -21.11 57.47
N PHE A 35 -52.69 -20.54 58.48
CA PHE A 35 -52.88 -21.09 59.81
C PHE A 35 -54.26 -21.74 59.91
N LEU A 36 -54.30 -23.04 60.18
CA LEU A 36 -55.51 -23.76 60.54
C LEU A 36 -55.68 -23.66 62.07
N GLY A 37 -56.66 -22.87 62.50
CA GLY A 37 -56.95 -22.70 63.92
C GLY A 37 -57.59 -23.93 64.58
N PRO A 38 -57.63 -23.97 65.92
CA PRO A 38 -58.30 -25.05 66.67
C PRO A 38 -59.80 -25.20 66.37
N ASP A 39 -60.42 -24.14 65.83
CA ASP A 39 -61.79 -24.14 65.34
C ASP A 39 -61.96 -24.75 63.94
N GLY A 40 -60.87 -25.24 63.33
CA GLY A 40 -60.85 -25.84 62.01
C GLY A 40 -60.96 -24.82 60.86
N ARG A 41 -60.76 -23.52 61.14
CA ARG A 41 -60.83 -22.46 60.12
C ARG A 41 -59.45 -21.98 59.70
N TRP A 42 -59.39 -21.47 58.47
CA TRP A 42 -58.19 -20.93 57.87
C TRP A 42 -58.04 -19.45 58.13
N TYR A 43 -56.83 -19.04 58.49
CA TYR A 43 -56.43 -17.67 58.72
C TYR A 43 -55.10 -17.41 58.02
N GLU A 44 -54.89 -16.19 57.55
CA GLU A 44 -53.60 -15.74 57.00
C GLU A 44 -52.67 -15.33 58.13
N VAL A 45 -51.44 -15.81 58.12
CA VAL A 45 -50.39 -15.37 59.04
C VAL A 45 -49.93 -13.97 58.63
N THR A 46 -50.16 -12.95 59.44
CA THR A 46 -49.77 -11.56 59.10
C THR A 46 -48.48 -11.11 59.75
N ASN A 47 -48.03 -11.77 60.81
CA ASN A 47 -46.76 -11.49 61.48
C ASN A 47 -46.27 -12.73 62.25
N ILE A 48 -44.96 -12.92 62.36
CA ILE A 48 -44.34 -13.93 63.22
C ILE A 48 -43.34 -13.20 64.12
N ALA A 49 -43.70 -13.01 65.39
CA ALA A 49 -42.92 -12.22 66.35
C ALA A 49 -41.85 -13.06 67.07
N SER A 50 -42.11 -14.35 67.28
CA SER A 50 -41.16 -15.31 67.87
C SER A 50 -41.54 -16.74 67.51
N ASP A 51 -40.74 -17.73 67.95
CA ASP A 51 -41.10 -19.15 67.81
C ASP A 51 -42.40 -19.55 68.53
N THR A 52 -42.89 -18.70 69.44
CA THR A 52 -44.09 -18.92 70.26
C THR A 52 -45.14 -17.82 70.12
N ALA A 53 -44.97 -16.84 69.22
CA ALA A 53 -45.93 -15.77 69.03
C ALA A 53 -46.07 -15.38 67.55
N MET A 54 -47.30 -15.45 67.03
CA MET A 54 -47.64 -14.99 65.69
C MET A 54 -48.98 -14.24 65.69
N ALA A 55 -49.25 -13.50 64.61
CA ALA A 55 -50.51 -12.83 64.38
C ALA A 55 -51.21 -13.37 63.14
N ILE A 56 -52.53 -13.41 63.17
CA ILE A 56 -53.38 -13.92 62.08
C ILE A 56 -54.47 -12.92 61.65
N SER A 57 -54.92 -13.04 60.40
CA SER A 57 -56.04 -12.26 59.83
C SER A 57 -56.99 -13.18 59.05
N PRO A 58 -58.33 -12.99 59.15
CA PRO A 58 -59.01 -12.12 60.11
C PRO A 58 -58.76 -12.55 61.58
N ASN A 59 -59.19 -11.74 62.55
CA ASN A 59 -59.08 -12.14 63.96
C ASN A 59 -59.78 -13.49 64.21
N TYR A 60 -59.28 -14.27 65.17
CA TYR A 60 -59.77 -15.61 65.47
C TYR A 60 -61.27 -15.62 65.78
N LEU A 61 -62.04 -16.41 65.05
CA LEU A 61 -63.52 -16.38 65.07
C LEU A 61 -64.14 -17.46 65.97
N GLY A 62 -63.36 -18.48 66.34
CA GLY A 62 -63.79 -19.58 67.20
C GLY A 62 -63.89 -19.22 68.68
N ALA A 63 -64.42 -20.15 69.48
CA ALA A 63 -64.35 -20.06 70.94
C ALA A 63 -62.87 -20.13 71.40
N ALA A 64 -62.53 -19.37 72.45
CA ALA A 64 -61.17 -19.33 72.97
C ALA A 64 -60.66 -20.73 73.35
N ALA A 65 -59.42 -21.04 72.98
CA ALA A 65 -58.77 -22.31 73.25
C ALA A 65 -57.39 -22.04 73.85
N ASN A 66 -57.10 -22.63 75.02
CA ASN A 66 -55.84 -22.39 75.75
C ASN A 66 -54.71 -23.38 75.37
N ALA A 67 -55.06 -24.49 74.70
CA ALA A 67 -54.13 -25.53 74.24
C ALA A 67 -54.71 -26.28 73.02
N GLY A 68 -55.05 -25.52 71.97
CA GLY A 68 -55.67 -26.05 70.76
C GLY A 68 -54.67 -26.71 69.81
N THR A 69 -55.15 -27.66 69.02
CA THR A 69 -54.44 -28.20 67.86
C THR A 69 -54.45 -27.18 66.72
N TYR A 70 -53.39 -27.18 65.92
CA TYR A 70 -53.27 -26.28 64.77
C TYR A 70 -52.46 -26.96 63.67
N ALA A 71 -52.47 -26.34 62.50
CA ALA A 71 -51.51 -26.66 61.45
C ALA A 71 -51.07 -25.38 60.72
N LEU A 72 -49.81 -25.31 60.35
CA LEU A 72 -49.28 -24.32 59.42
C LEU A 72 -49.06 -24.97 58.06
N ALA A 73 -49.76 -24.44 57.06
CA ALA A 73 -49.65 -24.84 55.67
C ALA A 73 -48.95 -23.70 54.90
N PRO A 74 -47.78 -23.96 54.30
CA PRO A 74 -47.11 -22.97 53.47
C PRO A 74 -48.02 -22.51 52.33
N MET A 75 -48.37 -21.23 52.28
CA MET A 75 -49.08 -20.65 51.14
C MET A 75 -48.01 -20.10 50.21
N GLN A 76 -47.58 -20.92 49.25
CA GLN A 76 -46.63 -20.44 48.25
C GLN A 76 -47.32 -19.43 47.32
N GLY A 77 -47.31 -18.15 47.71
CA GLY A 77 -47.55 -17.02 46.82
C GLY A 77 -46.47 -16.83 45.75
N TYR A 78 -45.48 -17.73 45.67
CA TYR A 78 -44.26 -17.60 44.88
C TYR A 78 -44.09 -18.70 43.83
N VAL A 79 -44.90 -18.62 42.78
CA VAL A 79 -44.42 -18.77 41.38
C VAL A 79 -44.89 -17.60 40.51
N LYS A 80 -45.81 -16.74 40.97
CA LYS A 80 -46.41 -15.71 40.12
C LYS A 80 -45.43 -14.60 39.73
N ASP A 81 -44.75 -13.98 40.69
CA ASP A 81 -43.84 -12.85 40.37
C ASP A 81 -42.60 -13.29 39.58
N SER A 82 -42.05 -14.47 39.91
CA SER A 82 -40.96 -15.06 39.13
C SER A 82 -41.42 -15.53 37.75
N ALA A 83 -42.63 -16.09 37.62
CA ALA A 83 -43.22 -16.44 36.34
C ALA A 83 -43.57 -15.20 35.51
N ASP A 84 -44.03 -14.12 36.13
CA ASP A 84 -44.35 -12.85 35.46
C ASP A 84 -43.05 -12.18 34.98
N ALA A 85 -41.99 -12.19 35.79
CA ALA A 85 -40.66 -11.72 35.38
C ALA A 85 -40.08 -12.56 34.23
N LEU A 86 -40.19 -13.89 34.30
CA LEU A 86 -39.75 -14.78 33.21
C LEU A 86 -40.61 -14.57 31.95
N ARG A 87 -41.92 -14.40 32.10
CA ARG A 87 -42.85 -14.16 30.99
C ARG A 87 -42.57 -12.81 30.33
N ALA A 88 -42.26 -11.77 31.11
CA ALA A 88 -41.84 -10.48 30.59
C ALA A 88 -40.55 -10.61 29.76
N LEU A 89 -39.56 -11.37 30.26
CA LEU A 89 -38.34 -11.66 29.52
C LEU A 89 -38.62 -12.41 28.21
N VAL A 90 -39.44 -13.47 28.24
CA VAL A 90 -39.80 -14.27 27.06
C VAL A 90 -40.59 -13.44 26.05
N ASN A 91 -41.53 -12.59 26.47
CA ASN A 91 -42.26 -11.72 25.56
C ASN A 91 -41.36 -10.66 24.92
N GLN A 92 -40.38 -10.15 25.65
CA GLN A 92 -39.49 -9.09 25.15
C GLN A 92 -38.36 -9.63 24.25
N PHE A 93 -37.82 -10.80 24.57
CA PHE A 93 -36.62 -11.35 23.92
C PHE A 93 -36.84 -12.69 23.21
N GLY A 94 -37.94 -13.40 23.44
CA GLY A 94 -38.20 -14.73 22.87
C GLY A 94 -38.20 -14.74 21.36
N GLU A 95 -39.01 -13.87 20.73
CA GLU A 95 -39.02 -13.74 19.26
C GLU A 95 -37.68 -13.24 18.72
N LYS A 96 -37.00 -12.32 19.43
CA LYS A 96 -35.70 -11.77 19.02
C LYS A 96 -34.60 -12.84 19.04
N LEU A 97 -34.56 -13.67 20.09
CA LEU A 97 -33.62 -14.77 20.21
C LEU A 97 -33.94 -15.90 19.22
N ALA A 98 -35.22 -16.21 19.02
CA ALA A 98 -35.64 -17.16 18.00
C ALA A 98 -35.28 -16.70 16.58
N ALA A 99 -35.38 -15.40 16.30
CA ALA A 99 -35.00 -14.81 15.01
C ALA A 99 -33.50 -14.95 14.71
N LEU A 100 -32.64 -15.05 15.75
CA LEU A 100 -31.21 -15.31 15.56
C LEU A 100 -30.93 -16.71 14.99
N ARG A 101 -31.82 -17.70 15.16
CA ARG A 101 -31.63 -19.08 14.68
C ARG A 101 -30.23 -19.61 15.07
N THR A 102 -29.50 -20.22 14.15
CA THR A 102 -28.15 -20.75 14.40
C THR A 102 -27.12 -19.65 14.66
N THR A 103 -27.42 -18.38 14.39
CA THR A 103 -26.48 -17.27 14.64
C THR A 103 -26.22 -17.07 16.13
N GLY A 104 -27.19 -17.38 16.99
CA GLY A 104 -27.05 -17.28 18.44
C GLY A 104 -26.12 -18.33 19.08
N ASN A 105 -25.60 -19.29 18.30
CA ASN A 105 -24.76 -20.39 18.79
C ASN A 105 -23.26 -20.08 18.76
N TYR A 106 -22.87 -18.87 18.34
CA TYR A 106 -21.48 -18.51 18.14
C TYR A 106 -21.06 -17.37 19.06
N ASP A 107 -19.95 -17.56 19.78
CA ASP A 107 -19.30 -16.48 20.55
C ASP A 107 -18.80 -15.36 19.63
N VAL A 108 -18.36 -15.71 18.41
CA VAL A 108 -17.99 -14.79 17.34
C VAL A 108 -18.69 -15.21 16.05
N LEU A 109 -19.47 -14.30 15.46
CA LEU A 109 -20.21 -14.60 14.23
C LEU A 109 -19.26 -14.96 13.07
N PRO A 110 -19.44 -16.12 12.41
CA PRO A 110 -18.69 -16.49 11.21
C PRO A 110 -19.14 -15.71 9.96
N ILE A 111 -18.31 -15.75 8.91
CA ILE A 111 -18.54 -15.04 7.64
C ILE A 111 -19.84 -15.44 6.96
N ASN A 112 -20.19 -16.72 6.99
CA ASN A 112 -21.45 -17.22 6.41
C ASN A 112 -22.72 -16.74 7.14
N LYS A 113 -22.57 -16.00 8.25
CA LYS A 113 -23.66 -15.35 9.00
C LYS A 113 -23.53 -13.82 9.02
N GLY A 114 -22.61 -13.24 8.24
CA GLY A 114 -22.39 -11.79 8.15
C GLY A 114 -21.45 -11.23 9.21
N GLY A 115 -20.81 -12.07 10.03
CA GLY A 115 -19.67 -11.63 10.84
C GLY A 115 -18.36 -11.75 10.08
N THR A 116 -17.24 -11.53 10.77
CA THR A 116 -15.91 -11.71 10.19
C THR A 116 -15.16 -12.88 10.82
N GLY A 117 -15.74 -13.54 11.83
CA GLY A 117 -15.10 -14.61 12.59
C GLY A 117 -13.93 -14.13 13.45
N LYS A 118 -13.76 -12.82 13.63
CA LYS A 118 -12.59 -12.20 14.28
C LYS A 118 -12.99 -11.14 15.30
N ALA A 119 -12.13 -10.91 16.28
CA ALA A 119 -12.38 -9.98 17.39
C ALA A 119 -11.78 -8.58 17.16
N THR A 120 -10.83 -8.44 16.23
CA THR A 120 -10.17 -7.16 15.94
C THR A 120 -10.38 -6.72 14.49
N ALA A 121 -10.34 -5.40 14.24
CA ALA A 121 -10.51 -4.85 12.90
C ALA A 121 -9.46 -5.34 11.87
N PRO A 122 -8.15 -5.45 12.20
CA PRO A 122 -7.16 -5.98 11.26
C PRO A 122 -7.44 -7.43 10.86
N GLU A 123 -7.75 -8.29 11.82
CA GLU A 123 -8.10 -9.69 11.56
C GLU A 123 -9.39 -9.81 10.75
N ALA A 124 -10.38 -8.96 11.04
CA ALA A 124 -11.64 -8.93 10.31
C ALA A 124 -11.44 -8.56 8.83
N LEU A 125 -10.56 -7.60 8.54
CA LEU A 125 -10.24 -7.21 7.17
C LEU A 125 -9.49 -8.32 6.43
N ASP A 126 -8.56 -9.00 7.10
CA ASP A 126 -7.88 -10.19 6.57
C ASP A 126 -8.86 -11.32 6.27
N ALA A 127 -9.79 -11.60 7.18
CA ALA A 127 -10.84 -12.60 6.99
C ALA A 127 -11.77 -12.29 5.80
N LEU A 128 -11.94 -11.01 5.47
CA LEU A 128 -12.69 -10.54 4.30
C LEU A 128 -11.82 -10.42 3.03
N GLY A 129 -10.51 -10.68 3.12
CA GLY A 129 -9.56 -10.55 2.00
C GLY A 129 -9.24 -9.10 1.61
N GLY A 130 -9.36 -8.14 2.54
CA GLY A 130 -9.01 -6.75 2.33
C GLY A 130 -7.52 -6.45 2.51
N ILE A 131 -7.11 -5.25 2.07
CA ILE A 131 -5.71 -4.80 2.18
C ILE A 131 -5.34 -4.64 3.66
N PRO A 132 -4.30 -5.31 4.19
CA PRO A 132 -3.92 -5.19 5.59
C PRO A 132 -3.46 -3.78 5.94
N LYS A 133 -3.80 -3.32 7.15
CA LYS A 133 -3.45 -1.98 7.65
C LYS A 133 -1.94 -1.75 7.75
N ALA A 134 -1.17 -2.80 8.06
CA ALA A 134 0.28 -2.74 8.17
C ALA A 134 0.89 -4.14 8.02
N GLY A 135 1.88 -4.27 7.14
CA GLY A 135 2.59 -5.54 6.89
C GLY A 135 1.72 -6.64 6.28
N GLY A 136 2.37 -7.69 5.76
CA GLY A 136 1.70 -8.82 5.11
C GLY A 136 1.65 -8.70 3.59
N ALA A 137 1.77 -9.84 2.90
CA ALA A 137 1.71 -9.90 1.45
C ALA A 137 0.26 -9.70 0.98
N TYR A 138 0.05 -8.72 0.10
CA TYR A 138 -1.24 -8.48 -0.54
C TYR A 138 -1.02 -8.02 -1.98
N SER A 139 -1.77 -8.56 -2.93
CA SER A 139 -1.63 -8.30 -4.37
C SER A 139 -2.94 -7.71 -4.92
N PRO A 140 -3.18 -6.40 -4.73
CA PRO A 140 -4.41 -5.78 -5.21
C PRO A 140 -4.42 -5.70 -6.74
N THR A 141 -5.58 -5.91 -7.35
CA THR A 141 -5.82 -5.62 -8.77
C THR A 141 -6.77 -4.44 -8.87
N PHE A 142 -6.40 -3.45 -9.67
CA PHE A 142 -7.21 -2.25 -9.89
C PHE A 142 -7.49 -2.10 -11.38
N VAL A 143 -8.76 -1.83 -11.73
CA VAL A 143 -9.11 -1.34 -13.08
C VAL A 143 -8.72 0.13 -13.21
N SER A 144 -8.93 0.91 -12.15
CA SER A 144 -8.48 2.30 -12.06
C SER A 144 -8.16 2.66 -10.60
N LEU A 145 -7.22 3.58 -10.43
CA LEU A 145 -6.84 4.16 -9.13
C LEU A 145 -6.87 5.69 -9.26
N ARG A 146 -7.68 6.35 -8.44
CA ARG A 146 -7.68 7.81 -8.33
C ARG A 146 -6.94 8.22 -7.06
N LEU A 147 -5.92 9.05 -7.23
CA LEU A 147 -5.21 9.72 -6.13
C LEU A 147 -5.75 11.15 -6.03
N SER A 148 -6.20 11.57 -4.84
CA SER A 148 -6.86 12.87 -4.65
C SER A 148 -6.14 13.80 -3.68
N GLY A 149 -5.09 13.33 -3.01
CA GLY A 149 -4.31 14.12 -2.07
C GLY A 149 -2.83 13.77 -2.15
N PRO A 150 -1.97 14.63 -1.58
CA PRO A 150 -0.53 14.42 -1.62
C PRO A 150 -0.11 13.22 -0.78
N ALA A 151 1.01 12.62 -1.15
CA ALA A 151 1.60 11.54 -0.38
C ALA A 151 2.24 12.08 0.91
N VAL A 152 2.07 11.36 2.04
CA VAL A 152 2.71 11.69 3.32
C VAL A 152 3.94 10.79 3.52
N TYR A 153 5.06 11.18 2.93
CA TYR A 153 6.30 10.37 2.94
C TYR A 153 7.25 10.66 4.11
N SER A 154 6.92 11.62 4.98
CA SER A 154 7.64 11.87 6.25
C SER A 154 7.47 10.74 7.27
N ALA A 155 6.63 9.75 6.99
CA ALA A 155 6.33 8.60 7.87
C ALA A 155 7.45 7.54 7.96
N GLY A 156 8.51 7.64 7.14
CA GLY A 156 9.65 6.72 7.16
C GLY A 156 10.09 6.26 5.76
N GLN A 157 11.14 5.45 5.71
CA GLN A 157 11.68 4.88 4.47
C GLN A 157 10.59 4.11 3.70
N GLY A 158 10.46 4.33 2.40
CA GLY A 158 9.45 3.66 1.57
C GLY A 158 9.19 4.33 0.21
N ALA A 159 8.33 3.69 -0.58
CA ALA A 159 7.81 4.23 -1.84
C ALA A 159 6.40 4.78 -1.63
N TYR A 160 6.13 5.97 -2.16
CA TYR A 160 4.87 6.67 -2.00
C TYR A 160 4.37 7.17 -3.34
N THR A 161 3.05 7.23 -3.49
CA THR A 161 2.40 7.86 -4.64
C THR A 161 1.28 8.78 -4.16
N GLY A 162 1.16 9.95 -4.77
CA GLY A 162 0.19 10.97 -4.36
C GLY A 162 -0.15 11.93 -5.47
N TRP A 163 -1.14 12.77 -5.22
CA TRP A 163 -1.63 13.80 -6.14
C TRP A 163 -1.26 15.20 -5.64
N ASN A 164 -0.67 15.99 -6.53
CA ASN A 164 -0.30 17.38 -6.31
C ASN A 164 0.55 17.57 -5.04
N ASP A 165 1.77 17.03 -5.06
CA ASP A 165 2.69 17.09 -3.94
C ASP A 165 3.08 18.55 -3.64
N PRO A 166 2.74 19.11 -2.47
CA PRO A 166 3.04 20.50 -2.13
C PRO A 166 4.52 20.75 -1.88
N ASN A 167 5.32 19.69 -1.68
CA ASN A 167 6.74 19.78 -1.41
C ASN A 167 7.59 19.50 -2.66
N ASP A 168 6.96 19.25 -3.81
CA ASP A 168 7.69 19.05 -5.06
C ASP A 168 8.22 20.39 -5.60
N GLY A 169 9.54 20.44 -5.81
CA GLY A 169 10.25 21.59 -6.39
C GLY A 169 10.26 21.62 -7.92
N SER A 170 9.62 20.67 -8.61
CA SER A 170 9.60 20.60 -10.08
C SER A 170 8.87 21.77 -10.76
N GLY A 171 7.99 22.46 -10.03
CA GLY A 171 7.12 23.51 -10.56
C GLY A 171 5.85 22.99 -11.27
N PHE A 172 5.59 21.69 -11.25
CA PHE A 172 4.35 21.12 -11.81
C PHE A 172 3.13 21.34 -10.90
N ASN A 173 1.96 21.57 -11.52
CA ASN A 173 0.65 21.64 -10.85
C ASN A 173 -0.27 20.54 -11.39
N GLY A 174 -1.04 19.89 -10.52
CA GLY A 174 -2.00 18.85 -10.92
C GLY A 174 -1.31 17.60 -11.44
N HIS A 175 -0.23 17.19 -10.77
CA HIS A 175 0.63 16.08 -11.18
C HIS A 175 0.52 14.89 -10.20
N VAL A 176 0.90 13.70 -10.68
CA VAL A 176 1.12 12.54 -9.82
C VAL A 176 2.58 12.52 -9.39
N ALA A 177 2.82 12.46 -8.09
CA ALA A 177 4.16 12.28 -7.54
C ALA A 177 4.41 10.79 -7.28
N PHE A 178 5.59 10.31 -7.71
CA PHE A 178 6.15 9.04 -7.27
C PHE A 178 7.38 9.37 -6.44
N THR A 179 7.32 9.11 -5.14
CA THR A 179 8.33 9.56 -4.19
C THR A 179 9.00 8.36 -3.53
N CYS A 180 10.32 8.27 -3.68
CA CYS A 180 11.14 7.30 -2.97
C CYS A 180 11.76 8.00 -1.75
N ASN A 181 11.25 7.73 -0.54
CA ASN A 181 11.97 8.06 0.68
C ASN A 181 13.05 7.01 0.91
N ARG A 182 14.29 7.32 0.50
CA ARG A 182 15.41 6.38 0.54
C ARG A 182 15.80 5.93 1.95
N GLY A 183 15.43 6.69 2.99
CA GLY A 183 15.94 6.46 4.34
C GLY A 183 17.47 6.36 4.34
N GLY A 184 18.01 5.27 4.87
CA GLY A 184 19.44 4.96 4.84
C GLY A 184 19.95 4.24 3.57
N GLY A 185 19.05 3.86 2.65
CA GLY A 185 19.41 3.13 1.43
C GLY A 185 19.92 4.02 0.28
N SER A 186 20.23 3.44 -0.88
CA SER A 186 20.69 4.18 -2.07
C SER A 186 19.59 5.00 -2.75
N GLY A 187 18.32 4.58 -2.61
CA GLY A 187 17.17 5.25 -3.21
C GLY A 187 17.04 5.07 -4.73
N GLY A 188 15.95 5.59 -5.28
CA GLY A 188 15.68 5.61 -6.72
C GLY A 188 14.53 4.69 -7.15
N PHE A 189 14.38 4.55 -8.46
CA PHE A 189 13.33 3.77 -9.11
C PHE A 189 13.95 2.83 -10.13
N SER A 190 13.32 1.68 -10.33
CA SER A 190 13.72 0.70 -11.33
C SER A 190 12.52 0.22 -12.14
N TRP A 191 12.74 0.00 -13.44
CA TRP A 191 11.72 -0.47 -14.37
C TRP A 191 12.32 -1.52 -15.28
N ARG A 192 11.57 -2.60 -15.53
CA ARG A 192 11.96 -3.69 -16.43
C ARG A 192 10.72 -4.33 -17.05
N SER A 193 10.87 -4.86 -18.26
CA SER A 193 9.88 -5.74 -18.88
C SER A 193 10.13 -7.21 -18.50
N VAL A 194 9.18 -8.08 -18.81
CA VAL A 194 9.31 -9.54 -18.70
C VAL A 194 9.03 -10.15 -20.07
N VAL A 195 9.70 -11.26 -20.39
CA VAL A 195 9.44 -12.00 -21.63
C VAL A 195 8.00 -12.53 -21.67
N THR A 196 7.52 -12.87 -22.86
CA THR A 196 6.10 -13.20 -23.13
C THR A 196 5.55 -14.35 -22.28
N ASP A 197 6.38 -15.30 -21.85
CA ASP A 197 5.98 -16.43 -21.01
C ASP A 197 6.12 -16.17 -19.50
N ASN A 198 6.47 -14.94 -19.11
CA ASN A 198 6.69 -14.51 -17.73
C ASN A 198 7.83 -15.24 -16.98
N THR A 199 8.78 -15.88 -17.67
CA THR A 199 9.84 -16.69 -17.03
C THR A 199 11.14 -15.93 -16.73
N SER A 200 11.39 -14.83 -17.44
CA SER A 200 12.62 -14.05 -17.31
C SER A 200 12.37 -12.56 -17.49
N GLY A 201 12.90 -11.73 -16.60
CA GLY A 201 12.77 -10.29 -16.78
C GLY A 201 13.93 -9.71 -17.57
N GLY A 202 13.62 -8.76 -18.44
CA GLY A 202 14.58 -8.06 -19.28
C GLY A 202 15.50 -7.10 -18.51
N PRO A 203 16.28 -6.29 -19.24
CA PRO A 203 17.18 -5.30 -18.67
C PRO A 203 16.47 -4.29 -17.75
N THR A 204 17.16 -3.85 -16.71
CA THR A 204 16.63 -2.89 -15.74
C THR A 204 17.08 -1.48 -16.05
N MET A 205 16.12 -0.59 -16.33
CA MET A 205 16.34 0.86 -16.32
C MET A 205 16.27 1.36 -14.88
N THR A 206 17.09 2.34 -14.50
CA THR A 206 17.04 2.94 -13.16
C THR A 206 17.09 4.47 -13.21
N TYR A 207 16.46 5.12 -12.22
CA TYR A 207 16.59 6.54 -11.94
C TYR A 207 17.05 6.70 -10.49
N SER A 208 18.28 7.18 -10.27
CA SER A 208 18.88 7.25 -8.94
C SER A 208 18.40 8.46 -8.14
N TYR A 209 18.73 8.48 -6.84
CA TYR A 209 18.51 9.65 -5.99
C TYR A 209 19.21 10.91 -6.53
N ASP A 210 20.39 10.76 -7.14
CA ASP A 210 21.17 11.87 -7.70
C ASP A 210 20.64 12.35 -9.07
N GLY A 211 19.48 11.84 -9.51
CA GLY A 211 18.85 12.23 -10.77
C GLY A 211 19.48 11.58 -12.01
N ILE A 212 20.24 10.49 -11.85
CA ILE A 212 20.89 9.80 -12.97
C ILE A 212 19.93 8.74 -13.53
N LEU A 213 19.57 8.90 -14.80
CA LEU A 213 18.85 7.89 -15.58
C LEU A 213 19.83 6.92 -16.25
N ASN A 214 19.83 5.65 -15.83
CA ASN A 214 20.59 4.59 -16.46
C ASN A 214 19.71 3.78 -17.41
N VAL A 215 20.07 3.76 -18.69
CA VAL A 215 19.38 3.01 -19.75
C VAL A 215 20.34 1.96 -20.31
N PRO A 216 20.06 0.65 -20.16
CA PRO A 216 20.96 -0.41 -20.66
C PRO A 216 21.09 -0.46 -22.20
N GLY A 217 20.14 0.14 -22.93
CA GLY A 217 20.14 0.22 -24.40
C GLY A 217 20.17 1.66 -24.88
N THR A 218 19.53 1.93 -26.02
CA THR A 218 19.42 3.29 -26.58
C THR A 218 18.07 3.93 -26.30
N VAL A 219 18.04 5.25 -26.17
CA VAL A 219 16.81 6.04 -26.08
C VAL A 219 16.46 6.53 -27.49
N ARG A 220 15.22 6.34 -27.92
CA ARG A 220 14.77 6.64 -29.30
C ARG A 220 13.61 7.63 -29.30
N ILE A 221 13.61 8.55 -30.27
CA ILE A 221 12.53 9.50 -30.56
C ILE A 221 12.17 9.38 -32.04
N GLY A 222 10.88 9.24 -32.37
CA GLY A 222 10.43 9.12 -33.76
C GLY A 222 11.08 7.96 -34.53
N GLY A 223 11.36 6.84 -33.85
CA GLY A 223 12.02 5.67 -34.43
C GLY A 223 13.53 5.82 -34.67
N SER A 224 14.18 6.90 -34.20
CA SER A 224 15.63 7.10 -34.31
C SER A 224 16.26 7.27 -32.92
N ASP A 225 17.47 6.76 -32.75
CA ASP A 225 18.22 6.92 -31.49
C ASP A 225 18.54 8.41 -31.28
N ILE A 226 18.40 8.90 -30.04
CA ILE A 226 18.69 10.31 -29.69
C ILE A 226 20.12 10.67 -30.11
N VAL A 227 21.05 9.78 -29.76
CA VAL A 227 22.43 9.77 -30.23
C VAL A 227 22.79 8.34 -30.59
N ALA A 228 23.32 8.15 -31.79
CA ALA A 228 24.01 6.92 -32.19
C ALA A 228 25.44 7.26 -32.57
N ARG A 229 26.39 6.38 -32.23
CA ARG A 229 27.80 6.52 -32.59
C ARG A 229 28.32 5.25 -33.19
N GLY A 230 29.32 5.38 -34.05
CA GLY A 230 30.09 4.27 -34.55
C GLY A 230 31.42 4.73 -35.11
N ASN A 231 32.31 3.78 -35.35
CA ASN A 231 33.60 4.02 -35.96
C ASN A 231 33.89 2.94 -37.01
N THR A 232 34.78 3.27 -37.93
CA THR A 232 35.32 2.37 -38.94
C THR A 232 36.77 2.74 -39.19
N ALA A 233 37.48 2.02 -40.06
CA ALA A 233 38.82 2.43 -40.49
C ALA A 233 38.85 3.81 -41.17
N THR A 234 37.70 4.32 -41.65
CA THR A 234 37.59 5.59 -42.37
C THR A 234 37.10 6.76 -41.50
N GLY A 235 37.05 6.57 -40.18
CA GLY A 235 36.76 7.62 -39.20
C GLY A 235 35.64 7.25 -38.22
N GLU A 236 35.16 8.26 -37.50
CA GLU A 236 34.06 8.15 -36.54
C GLU A 236 32.83 8.90 -37.02
N TRP A 237 31.64 8.46 -36.61
CA TRP A 237 30.40 9.17 -36.86
C TRP A 237 29.54 9.29 -35.60
N THR A 238 28.80 10.39 -35.53
CA THR A 238 27.72 10.62 -34.57
C THR A 238 26.47 11.03 -35.34
N ARG A 239 25.36 10.32 -35.11
CA ARG A 239 24.03 10.68 -35.59
C ARG A 239 23.17 11.16 -34.44
N PHE A 240 22.36 12.16 -34.73
CA PHE A 240 21.35 12.68 -33.83
C PHE A 240 19.96 12.37 -34.38
N SER A 241 18.99 12.18 -33.47
CA SER A 241 17.59 11.88 -33.82
C SER A 241 16.93 12.94 -34.70
N ASP A 242 17.41 14.17 -34.68
CA ASP A 242 16.94 15.29 -35.50
C ASP A 242 17.35 15.17 -36.99
N GLY A 243 18.18 14.18 -37.35
CA GLY A 243 18.72 13.96 -38.68
C GLY A 243 20.13 14.49 -38.90
N THR A 244 20.73 15.17 -37.92
CA THR A 244 22.11 15.66 -38.00
C THR A 244 23.11 14.51 -37.93
N GLN A 245 24.11 14.52 -38.80
CA GLN A 245 25.25 13.60 -38.78
C GLN A 245 26.56 14.40 -38.73
N ILE A 246 27.47 13.94 -37.89
CA ILE A 246 28.85 14.42 -37.82
C ILE A 246 29.75 13.24 -38.16
N CYS A 247 30.66 13.40 -39.10
CA CYS A 247 31.77 12.49 -39.31
C CYS A 247 33.08 13.20 -38.98
N THR A 248 34.07 12.46 -38.48
CA THR A 248 35.44 12.94 -38.23
C THR A 248 36.46 11.94 -38.75
N LEU A 249 37.57 12.43 -39.29
CA LEU A 249 38.70 11.63 -39.76
C LEU A 249 40.00 12.43 -39.62
N ALA A 250 41.07 11.81 -39.13
CA ALA A 250 42.42 12.33 -39.24
C ALA A 250 43.18 11.49 -40.28
N VAL A 251 43.78 12.14 -41.27
CA VAL A 251 44.54 11.46 -42.34
C VAL A 251 45.89 12.12 -42.51
N GLN A 252 46.94 11.31 -42.67
CA GLN A 252 48.27 11.82 -42.95
C GLN A 252 48.52 11.91 -44.46
N THR A 253 49.08 13.03 -44.91
CA THR A 253 49.61 13.18 -46.27
C THR A 253 51.09 12.77 -46.32
N ASP A 254 51.57 12.39 -47.50
CA ASP A 254 52.99 12.04 -47.69
C ASP A 254 53.90 13.28 -47.78
N SER A 255 55.20 13.06 -47.75
CA SER A 255 56.24 14.08 -48.00
C SER A 255 57.05 13.77 -49.27
N MET A 256 56.50 12.99 -50.20
CA MET A 256 57.29 12.37 -51.28
C MET A 256 57.08 13.02 -52.66
N GLY A 257 55.95 13.67 -52.91
CA GLY A 257 55.73 14.46 -54.13
C GLY A 257 55.86 15.94 -53.86
N THR A 258 56.89 16.60 -54.40
CA THR A 258 56.97 18.08 -54.35
C THR A 258 56.10 18.64 -55.47
N TYR A 259 54.84 18.94 -55.17
CA TYR A 259 53.96 19.62 -56.12
C TYR A 259 54.05 21.13 -55.91
N ALA A 260 54.56 21.85 -56.90
CA ALA A 260 54.53 23.30 -56.92
C ALA A 260 53.18 23.79 -57.46
N VAL A 261 52.49 24.64 -56.70
CA VAL A 261 51.32 25.40 -57.12
C VAL A 261 51.66 26.88 -56.99
N GLY A 262 52.18 27.46 -58.08
CA GLY A 262 52.80 28.78 -58.01
C GLY A 262 54.01 28.76 -57.07
N ALA A 263 54.03 29.64 -56.08
CA ALA A 263 55.08 29.72 -55.06
C ALA A 263 54.85 28.79 -53.84
N LEU A 264 53.78 27.99 -53.85
CA LEU A 264 53.44 27.07 -52.77
C LEU A 264 53.88 25.65 -53.10
N PHE A 265 54.27 24.89 -52.08
CA PHE A 265 54.68 23.50 -52.19
C PHE A 265 53.75 22.62 -51.38
N GLY A 266 53.40 21.45 -51.91
CA GLY A 266 52.43 20.57 -51.25
C GLY A 266 52.78 19.10 -51.32
N SER A 267 52.13 18.33 -50.45
CA SER A 267 52.12 16.86 -50.47
C SER A 267 51.31 16.30 -51.65
N ASN A 268 51.37 14.99 -51.87
CA ASN A 268 50.30 14.31 -52.60
C ASN A 268 48.97 14.51 -51.86
N ALA A 269 47.87 14.48 -52.60
CA ALA A 269 46.54 14.48 -51.99
C ALA A 269 46.25 13.12 -51.38
N ALA A 270 45.75 13.11 -50.14
CA ALA A 270 45.11 11.94 -49.55
C ALA A 270 43.78 11.70 -50.29
N GLY A 271 43.80 10.78 -51.26
CA GLY A 271 42.67 10.46 -52.14
C GLY A 271 41.84 9.26 -51.67
N ASN A 272 40.64 9.10 -52.25
CA ASN A 272 39.70 8.00 -51.97
C ASN A 272 39.20 7.89 -50.51
N LEU A 273 39.17 9.00 -49.78
CA LEU A 273 38.69 9.02 -48.40
C LEU A 273 37.17 8.90 -48.36
N SER A 274 36.66 7.77 -47.89
CA SER A 274 35.23 7.53 -47.71
C SER A 274 34.76 8.02 -46.33
N TYR A 275 33.52 8.49 -46.22
CA TYR A 275 32.95 8.71 -44.89
C TYR A 275 32.77 7.39 -44.14
N PRO A 276 32.85 7.40 -42.80
CA PRO A 276 32.48 6.25 -41.99
C PRO A 276 30.95 6.01 -41.98
N ALA A 277 30.16 6.99 -42.41
CA ALA A 277 28.73 6.88 -42.72
C ALA A 277 28.35 7.89 -43.81
N ALA A 278 27.55 7.47 -44.81
CA ALA A 278 27.11 8.36 -45.89
C ALA A 278 26.14 9.45 -45.40
N PHE A 279 26.09 10.57 -46.12
CA PHE A 279 25.14 11.67 -45.91
C PHE A 279 24.04 11.65 -46.98
N LEU A 280 22.87 12.21 -46.66
CA LEU A 280 21.74 12.36 -47.58
C LEU A 280 22.00 13.45 -48.64
N ILE A 281 22.63 14.55 -48.23
CA ILE A 281 23.08 15.65 -49.07
C ILE A 281 24.54 15.94 -48.79
N THR A 282 25.26 16.50 -49.75
CA THR A 282 26.69 16.81 -49.59
C THR A 282 26.90 17.64 -48.32
N PRO A 283 27.66 17.14 -47.34
CA PRO A 283 27.82 17.80 -46.05
C PRO A 283 28.72 19.03 -46.18
N LYS A 284 28.67 19.89 -45.15
CA LYS A 284 29.68 20.94 -44.99
C LYS A 284 30.93 20.30 -44.40
N VAL A 285 32.03 20.35 -45.14
CA VAL A 285 33.31 19.80 -44.69
C VAL A 285 34.26 20.92 -44.33
N THR A 286 34.81 20.85 -43.13
CA THR A 286 35.87 21.72 -42.63
C THR A 286 37.12 20.89 -42.39
N ALA A 287 38.28 21.48 -42.65
CA ALA A 287 39.54 20.80 -42.51
C ALA A 287 40.57 21.72 -41.83
N THR A 288 41.49 21.12 -41.09
CA THR A 288 42.68 21.78 -40.55
C THR A 288 43.88 20.88 -40.82
N ALA A 289 45.07 21.45 -40.96
CA ALA A 289 46.30 20.68 -41.18
C ALA A 289 47.31 21.00 -40.07
N VAL A 290 48.01 19.97 -39.60
CA VAL A 290 49.11 20.07 -38.64
C VAL A 290 50.31 19.32 -39.21
N LYS A 291 51.46 19.99 -39.32
CA LYS A 291 52.69 19.39 -39.85
C LYS A 291 53.14 18.20 -39.00
N VAL A 292 53.62 17.13 -39.65
CA VAL A 292 54.24 15.99 -38.98
C VAL A 292 55.74 16.27 -38.75
N GLY A 293 56.18 16.29 -37.49
CA GLY A 293 57.60 16.24 -37.12
C GLY A 293 58.48 17.49 -37.36
N GLY A 294 58.07 18.72 -36.98
CA GLY A 294 58.97 19.89 -37.08
C GLY A 294 58.61 21.09 -36.20
N GLY A 295 59.65 21.82 -35.78
CA GLY A 295 59.59 23.02 -34.92
C GLY A 295 59.04 24.29 -35.61
N SER A 296 58.72 25.27 -34.76
CA SER A 296 57.78 26.39 -34.89
C SER A 296 57.99 27.49 -35.95
N VAL A 297 58.44 27.22 -37.18
CA VAL A 297 58.60 28.27 -38.22
C VAL A 297 57.85 28.06 -39.53
N ASP A 298 57.17 26.93 -39.73
CA ASP A 298 56.55 26.60 -41.01
C ASP A 298 55.01 26.68 -40.95
N SER A 299 54.42 27.48 -41.84
CA SER A 299 52.97 27.53 -42.03
C SER A 299 52.50 26.37 -42.90
N CYS A 300 51.71 25.46 -42.34
CA CYS A 300 51.01 24.41 -43.09
C CYS A 300 49.52 24.73 -43.14
N PHE A 301 48.93 24.70 -44.33
CA PHE A 301 47.50 24.90 -44.52
C PHE A 301 46.91 23.83 -45.43
N VAL A 302 45.63 23.56 -45.23
CA VAL A 302 44.92 22.54 -45.99
C VAL A 302 44.39 23.11 -47.31
N SER A 303 44.48 22.32 -48.37
CA SER A 303 43.83 22.60 -49.66
C SER A 303 42.92 21.44 -50.04
N ASN A 304 41.70 21.76 -50.44
CA ASN A 304 40.80 20.81 -51.10
C ASN A 304 41.30 20.60 -52.54
N TYR A 305 41.71 19.36 -52.86
CA TYR A 305 42.12 18.96 -54.20
C TYR A 305 40.94 18.45 -55.03
N GLN A 306 40.01 17.75 -54.37
CA GLN A 306 38.76 17.29 -54.97
C GLN A 306 37.62 17.50 -53.99
N ALA A 307 36.49 18.01 -54.49
CA ALA A 307 35.33 18.37 -53.68
C ALA A 307 34.74 17.14 -52.96
N PRO A 308 34.21 17.33 -51.73
CA PRO A 308 33.45 16.28 -51.05
C PRO A 308 32.16 15.91 -51.79
N THR A 309 31.69 14.68 -51.56
CA THR A 309 30.42 14.16 -52.07
C THR A 309 29.52 13.71 -50.93
N VAL A 310 28.38 13.08 -51.21
CA VAL A 310 27.53 12.45 -50.19
C VAL A 310 28.19 11.23 -49.50
N THR A 311 29.17 10.60 -50.15
CA THR A 311 29.79 9.34 -49.68
C THR A 311 31.29 9.45 -49.39
N ALA A 312 31.94 10.52 -49.82
CA ALA A 312 33.38 10.70 -49.69
C ALA A 312 33.75 12.10 -49.20
N TRP A 313 34.83 12.16 -48.42
CA TRP A 313 35.45 13.40 -47.97
C TRP A 313 36.01 14.25 -49.13
N GLY A 314 36.18 13.66 -50.31
CA GLY A 314 36.97 14.22 -51.40
C GLY A 314 38.46 13.89 -51.23
N SER A 315 39.31 14.72 -51.81
CA SER A 315 40.77 14.56 -51.74
C SER A 315 41.39 15.83 -51.15
N TRP A 316 42.31 15.67 -50.20
CA TRP A 316 42.87 16.78 -49.43
C TRP A 316 44.40 16.75 -49.42
N ARG A 317 45.04 17.91 -49.50
CA ARG A 317 46.50 18.04 -49.48
C ARG A 317 46.95 19.11 -48.51
N ALA A 318 48.17 18.97 -48.03
CA ALA A 318 48.85 20.01 -47.26
C ALA A 318 49.63 20.92 -48.21
N LEU A 319 49.57 22.22 -47.99
CA LEU A 319 50.36 23.24 -48.69
C LEU A 319 51.20 24.02 -47.67
N SER A 320 52.37 24.47 -48.12
CA SER A 320 53.35 25.23 -47.36
C SER A 320 53.99 26.29 -48.24
N THR A 321 54.48 27.36 -47.61
CA THR A 321 55.27 28.42 -48.26
C THR A 321 56.75 28.04 -48.43
N ASN A 322 57.19 26.90 -47.88
CA ASN A 322 58.59 26.50 -47.89
C ASN A 322 58.85 25.42 -48.94
N ASN A 323 60.03 25.46 -49.57
CA ASN A 323 60.47 24.66 -50.73
C ASN A 323 60.75 23.18 -50.39
N ALA A 324 59.82 22.50 -49.72
CA ALA A 324 59.89 21.08 -49.40
C ALA A 324 58.48 20.49 -49.30
N ALA A 325 58.29 19.25 -49.75
CA ALA A 325 57.05 18.50 -49.54
C ALA A 325 56.76 18.34 -48.04
N VAL A 326 55.56 18.74 -47.61
CA VAL A 326 55.15 18.75 -46.20
C VAL A 326 54.19 17.61 -45.91
N ALA A 327 54.64 16.59 -45.16
CA ALA A 327 53.71 15.66 -44.53
C ALA A 327 52.93 16.39 -43.42
N ALA A 328 51.60 16.27 -43.46
CA ALA A 328 50.73 16.83 -42.43
C ALA A 328 49.62 15.84 -42.07
N ILE A 329 49.13 15.94 -40.84
CA ILE A 329 47.87 15.35 -40.42
C ILE A 329 46.77 16.35 -40.77
N ILE A 330 45.85 15.94 -41.63
CA ILE A 330 44.65 16.69 -41.96
C ILE A 330 43.51 16.15 -41.09
N ASN A 331 43.00 17.00 -40.21
CA ASN A 331 41.81 16.71 -39.41
C ASN A 331 40.57 17.22 -40.16
N LEU A 332 39.71 16.30 -40.55
CA LEU A 332 38.49 16.54 -41.30
C LEU A 332 37.27 16.37 -40.38
N THR A 333 36.34 17.32 -40.47
CA THR A 333 35.02 17.25 -39.85
C THR A 333 33.96 17.54 -40.90
N ALA A 334 32.98 16.66 -41.03
CA ALA A 334 31.84 16.84 -41.92
C ALA A 334 30.56 16.89 -41.11
N VAL A 335 29.75 17.93 -41.34
CA VAL A 335 28.44 18.10 -40.69
C VAL A 335 27.36 18.18 -41.77
N GLY A 336 26.36 17.32 -41.66
CA GLY A 336 25.31 17.20 -42.67
C GLY A 336 24.09 16.44 -42.15
N ARG A 337 23.29 15.91 -43.07
CA ARG A 337 22.05 15.20 -42.77
C ARG A 337 22.17 13.73 -43.15
N TRP A 338 21.60 12.81 -42.35
CA TRP A 338 21.53 11.37 -42.67
C TRP A 338 20.12 10.90 -43.03
N LYS A 339 19.12 11.74 -42.77
CA LYS A 339 17.71 11.57 -43.15
C LYS A 339 17.07 12.95 -43.37
#